data_AF-A0A1V3IUU6-F1
#
_entry.id   AF-A0A1V3IUU6-F1
#
_cell.length_a   1.000
_cell.length_b   1.000
_cell.length_c   1.000
_cell.angle_alpha   90.00
_cell.angle_beta   90.00
_cell.angle_gamma   90.00
#
_symmetry.space_group_name_H-M   'P 1'
#
loop_
_entity.id
_entity.type
_entity.pdbx_description
1 polymer ?
#
loop_
_entity_poly.entity_id
_entity_poly.type
_entity_poly.pdbx_seq_one_letter_code
_entity_poly.pdbx_strand_id
1 'polypeptide(L)'
;MADEKAVKLILENIALFDEATKFLEEELSDRFFKELDRHVKVFFEQQKDWDGLYDFGEQYLNFAPSKWKYQECKEFDYTKYLARYVLYSENMTNDKDTTHTTYYWITCFFKNSENDRMVFSFYNWRPNFKNSHKTEWKKFLAEQINKYPEISNAGFKYISKEAGWYLPIEPLDQNEVIKAFEDDDFEEAFQPITNALETIIETHKYFDNIVEAAIKHFGKAN
;
A
#
# COMPACT_ATOMS: atom_id res chain seq x y z
N MET A 1 -15.18 -30.04 -6.39
CA MET A 1 -16.52 -30.14 -5.77
C MET A 1 -16.61 -29.00 -4.78
N ALA A 2 -17.64 -28.15 -4.87
CA ALA A 2 -17.87 -27.13 -3.85
C ALA A 2 -17.99 -27.83 -2.49
N ASP A 3 -17.35 -27.28 -1.47
CA ASP A 3 -17.47 -27.81 -0.11
C ASP A 3 -18.95 -27.76 0.29
N GLU A 4 -19.60 -28.92 0.46
CA GLU A 4 -21.02 -29.02 0.80
C GLU A 4 -21.37 -28.20 2.05
N LYS A 5 -20.40 -27.99 2.96
CA LYS A 5 -20.55 -27.12 4.13
C LYS A 5 -20.66 -25.65 3.75
N ALA A 6 -19.84 -25.18 2.81
CA ALA A 6 -19.89 -23.81 2.31
C ALA A 6 -21.21 -23.56 1.59
N VAL A 7 -21.66 -24.49 0.74
CA VAL A 7 -22.96 -24.41 0.06
C VAL A 7 -24.08 -24.32 1.08
N LYS A 8 -24.09 -25.17 2.10
CA LYS A 8 -25.09 -25.14 3.16
C LYS A 8 -25.10 -23.79 3.89
N LEU A 9 -23.94 -23.30 4.33
CA LEU A 9 -23.82 -22.03 5.06
C LEU A 9 -24.32 -20.84 4.22
N ILE A 10 -23.98 -20.81 2.92
CA ILE A 10 -24.45 -19.78 1.99
C ILE A 10 -25.97 -19.85 1.86
N LEU A 11 -26.54 -21.03 1.60
CA LEU A 11 -27.98 -21.19 1.42
C LEU A 11 -28.78 -20.90 2.71
N GLU A 12 -28.26 -21.27 3.87
CA GLU A 12 -28.89 -20.98 5.18
C GLU A 12 -28.92 -19.47 5.48
N ASN A 13 -27.98 -18.70 4.93
CA ASN A 13 -27.88 -17.26 5.14
C ASN A 13 -28.17 -16.46 3.87
N ILE A 14 -28.79 -17.05 2.84
CA ILE A 14 -28.88 -16.45 1.50
C ILE A 14 -29.57 -15.08 1.50
N ALA A 15 -30.55 -14.87 2.39
CA ALA A 15 -31.21 -13.58 2.54
C ALA A 15 -30.27 -12.49 3.08
N LEU A 16 -29.28 -12.88 3.88
CA LEU A 16 -28.25 -11.97 4.38
C LEU A 16 -27.21 -11.65 3.31
N PHE A 17 -27.10 -12.37 2.20
CA PHE A 17 -26.05 -12.07 1.22
C PHE A 17 -26.24 -10.70 0.57
N ASP A 18 -27.45 -10.36 0.15
CA ASP A 18 -27.71 -9.05 -0.48
C ASP A 18 -27.58 -7.90 0.54
N GLU A 19 -27.97 -8.12 1.79
CA GLU A 19 -27.82 -7.12 2.86
C GLU A 19 -26.37 -7.00 3.34
N ALA A 20 -25.65 -8.12 3.42
CA ALA A 20 -24.27 -8.17 3.90
C ALA A 20 -23.30 -7.58 2.87
N THR A 21 -23.53 -7.72 1.57
CA THR A 21 -22.70 -7.05 0.56
C THR A 21 -22.86 -5.55 0.65
N LYS A 22 -24.10 -5.05 0.77
CA LYS A 22 -24.34 -3.63 0.98
C LYS A 22 -23.69 -3.12 2.27
N PHE A 23 -23.90 -3.83 3.38
CA PHE A 23 -23.30 -3.46 4.66
C PHE A 23 -21.76 -3.50 4.62
N LEU A 24 -21.20 -4.50 3.93
CA LEU A 24 -19.76 -4.64 3.74
C LEU A 24 -19.17 -3.42 3.02
N GLU A 25 -19.80 -2.97 1.94
CA GLU A 25 -19.31 -1.84 1.15
C GLU A 25 -19.60 -0.49 1.82
N GLU A 26 -20.84 -0.25 2.24
CA GLU A 26 -21.29 1.08 2.66
C GLU A 26 -20.98 1.40 4.14
N GLU A 27 -20.88 0.39 5.00
CA GLU A 27 -20.73 0.61 6.45
C GLU A 27 -19.41 0.05 6.98
N LEU A 28 -19.14 -1.24 6.77
CA LEU A 28 -17.96 -1.90 7.34
C LEU A 28 -16.68 -1.37 6.71
N SER A 29 -16.60 -1.34 5.38
CA SER A 29 -15.41 -0.88 4.67
C SER A 29 -15.17 0.61 4.86
N ASP A 30 -16.23 1.43 4.78
CA ASP A 30 -16.13 2.87 5.02
C ASP A 30 -15.58 3.20 6.40
N ARG A 31 -16.14 2.61 7.48
CA ARG A 31 -15.63 2.82 8.84
C ARG A 31 -14.19 2.31 8.97
N PHE A 32 -13.90 1.10 8.49
CA PHE A 32 -12.56 0.52 8.56
C PHE A 32 -11.51 1.40 7.85
N PHE A 33 -11.81 1.88 6.64
CA PHE A 33 -10.88 2.69 5.86
C PHE A 33 -10.67 4.07 6.45
N LYS A 34 -11.70 4.70 7.02
CA LYS A 34 -11.56 5.97 7.76
C LYS A 34 -10.65 5.83 8.97
N GLU A 35 -10.79 4.74 9.73
CA GLU A 35 -9.90 4.47 10.86
C GLU A 35 -8.47 4.18 10.40
N LEU A 36 -8.30 3.43 9.31
CA LEU A 36 -7.00 3.19 8.69
C LEU A 36 -6.33 4.51 8.26
N ASP A 37 -7.06 5.36 7.54
CA ASP A 37 -6.55 6.65 7.07
C ASP A 37 -6.14 7.55 8.24
N ARG A 38 -6.97 7.59 9.29
CA ARG A 38 -6.66 8.31 10.55
C ARG A 38 -5.40 7.75 11.20
N HIS A 39 -5.28 6.43 11.32
CA HIS A 39 -4.14 5.76 11.93
C HIS A 39 -2.83 6.08 11.21
N VAL A 40 -2.79 5.93 9.89
CA VAL A 40 -1.59 6.21 9.10
C VAL A 40 -1.27 7.71 9.10
N LYS A 41 -2.29 8.58 9.06
CA LYS A 41 -2.09 10.03 9.18
C LYS A 41 -1.43 10.41 10.51
N VAL A 42 -1.97 9.92 11.64
CA VAL A 42 -1.42 10.19 12.97
C VAL A 42 0.02 9.68 13.08
N PHE A 43 0.33 8.52 12.51
CA PHE A 43 1.70 8.01 12.47
C PHE A 43 2.67 9.00 11.78
N PHE A 44 2.29 9.53 10.62
CA PHE A 44 3.15 10.46 9.87
C PHE A 44 3.14 11.89 10.41
N GLU A 45 2.10 12.33 11.12
CA GLU A 45 2.11 13.62 11.83
C GLU A 45 3.22 13.69 12.90
N GLN A 46 3.65 12.53 13.42
CA GLN A 46 4.79 12.43 14.33
C GLN A 46 6.14 12.46 13.60
N GLN A 47 6.16 12.22 12.29
CA GLN A 47 7.36 12.26 11.45
C GLN A 47 7.52 13.65 10.85
N LYS A 48 8.69 14.27 11.03
CA LYS A 48 8.97 15.57 10.40
C LYS A 48 9.13 15.42 8.89
N ASP A 49 8.60 16.37 8.14
CA ASP A 49 8.82 16.51 6.69
C ASP A 49 8.28 15.34 5.85
N TRP A 50 7.11 14.82 6.21
CA TRP A 50 6.31 13.90 5.39
C TRP A 50 4.99 14.54 5.01
N ASP A 51 4.63 14.40 3.74
CA ASP A 51 3.35 14.83 3.18
C ASP A 51 2.54 13.58 2.77
N GLY A 52 1.21 13.65 2.82
CA GLY A 52 0.37 12.51 2.42
C GLY A 52 -1.07 12.87 2.06
N LEU A 53 -1.71 11.94 1.37
CA LEU A 53 -3.14 11.85 1.08
C LEU A 53 -3.65 10.55 1.73
N TYR A 54 -4.54 10.68 2.71
CA TYR A 54 -5.06 9.56 3.49
C TYR A 54 -6.56 9.46 3.22
N ASP A 55 -6.89 8.77 2.12
CA ASP A 55 -8.25 8.62 1.62
C ASP A 55 -8.35 7.29 0.84
N PHE A 56 -8.10 6.17 1.53
CA PHE A 56 -8.07 4.84 0.91
C PHE A 56 -9.43 4.43 0.33
N GLY A 57 -10.52 4.83 0.98
CA GLY A 57 -11.88 4.44 0.57
C GLY A 57 -12.32 5.07 -0.76
N GLU A 58 -11.96 6.33 -1.02
CA GLU A 58 -12.43 7.06 -2.21
C GLU A 58 -11.33 7.27 -3.26
N GLN A 59 -10.07 7.36 -2.83
CA GLN A 59 -8.94 7.65 -3.69
C GLN A 59 -7.81 6.65 -3.45
N TYR A 60 -6.81 7.08 -2.71
CA TYR A 60 -5.60 6.33 -2.47
C TYR A 60 -4.95 6.82 -1.18
N LEU A 61 -4.42 5.89 -0.41
CA LEU A 61 -3.54 6.21 0.71
C LEU A 61 -2.09 6.30 0.19
N ASN A 62 -1.60 7.54 0.01
CA ASN A 62 -0.23 7.84 -0.43
C ASN A 62 0.48 8.72 0.57
N PHE A 63 1.80 8.57 0.65
CA PHE A 63 2.65 9.47 1.40
C PHE A 63 4.06 9.50 0.82
N ALA A 64 4.75 10.61 1.02
CA ALA A 64 6.12 10.80 0.60
C ALA A 64 6.82 11.85 1.49
N PRO A 65 8.14 11.77 1.66
CA PRO A 65 8.90 12.84 2.28
C PRO A 65 8.80 14.12 1.46
N SER A 66 8.68 15.26 2.12
CA SER A 66 8.59 16.58 1.50
C SER A 66 9.83 16.90 0.64
N LYS A 67 11.01 16.35 0.97
CA LYS A 67 12.22 16.51 0.14
C LYS A 67 12.14 15.85 -1.24
N TRP A 68 11.20 14.93 -1.46
CA TRP A 68 10.95 14.34 -2.78
C TRP A 68 10.01 15.19 -3.65
N LYS A 69 9.49 16.30 -3.12
CA LYS A 69 8.66 17.26 -3.85
C LYS A 69 9.45 17.80 -5.05
N TYR A 70 8.86 17.63 -6.23
CA TYR A 70 9.37 18.11 -7.51
C TYR A 70 8.81 19.50 -7.83
N GLN A 71 7.54 19.75 -7.48
CA GLN A 71 6.86 21.02 -7.68
C GLN A 71 6.02 21.36 -6.45
N GLU A 72 5.99 22.64 -6.08
CA GLU A 72 5.12 23.12 -4.99
C GLU A 72 3.64 22.83 -5.26
N CYS A 73 2.95 22.37 -4.22
CA CYS A 73 1.53 22.05 -4.22
C CYS A 73 0.93 22.41 -2.86
N LYS A 74 -0.35 22.84 -2.85
CA LYS A 74 -1.06 23.18 -1.61
C LYS A 74 -1.52 21.95 -0.84
N GLU A 75 -1.90 20.91 -1.58
CA GLU A 75 -2.35 19.62 -1.07
C GLU A 75 -1.46 18.54 -1.69
N PHE A 76 -1.41 17.35 -1.06
CA PHE A 76 -0.61 16.26 -1.58
C PHE A 76 -1.14 15.80 -2.94
N ASP A 77 -0.36 16.02 -3.99
CA ASP A 77 -0.57 15.48 -5.32
C ASP A 77 0.66 14.65 -5.69
N TYR A 78 0.50 13.33 -5.78
CA TYR A 78 1.61 12.43 -6.04
C TYR A 78 2.34 12.71 -7.37
N THR A 79 1.68 13.35 -8.34
CA THR A 79 2.29 13.72 -9.62
C THR A 79 3.33 14.84 -9.45
N LYS A 80 3.30 15.54 -8.32
CA LYS A 80 4.23 16.61 -7.94
C LYS A 80 5.42 16.12 -7.12
N TYR A 81 5.56 14.81 -6.92
CA TYR A 81 6.70 14.19 -6.24
C TYR A 81 7.52 13.34 -7.20
N LEU A 82 8.79 13.12 -6.88
CA LEU A 82 9.67 12.23 -7.63
C LEU A 82 9.34 10.76 -7.37
N ALA A 83 8.93 10.45 -6.15
CA ALA A 83 8.54 9.12 -5.72
C ALA A 83 7.54 9.21 -4.56
N ARG A 84 6.92 8.08 -4.23
CA ARG A 84 5.99 7.95 -3.12
C ARG A 84 5.90 6.51 -2.63
N TYR A 85 5.32 6.36 -1.46
CA TYR A 85 4.74 5.12 -0.98
C TYR A 85 3.22 5.17 -1.15
N VAL A 86 2.62 4.03 -1.43
CA VAL A 86 1.18 3.90 -1.61
C VAL A 86 0.70 2.53 -1.18
N LEU A 87 -0.46 2.50 -0.52
CA LEU A 87 -1.10 1.27 -0.07
C LEU A 87 -1.91 0.65 -1.23
N TYR A 88 -1.66 -0.61 -1.55
CA TYR A 88 -2.35 -1.39 -2.59
C TYR A 88 -2.41 -2.88 -2.21
N SER A 89 -3.06 -3.70 -3.03
CA SER A 89 -2.95 -5.16 -2.91
C SER A 89 -1.69 -5.70 -3.61
N GLU A 90 -1.16 -6.81 -3.12
CA GLU A 90 0.01 -7.51 -3.69
C GLU A 90 -0.27 -7.97 -5.12
N ASN A 91 -1.50 -8.44 -5.39
CA ASN A 91 -1.88 -8.89 -6.73
C ASN A 91 -1.90 -7.74 -7.74
N MET A 92 -2.48 -6.58 -7.38
CA MET A 92 -2.47 -5.40 -8.25
C MET A 92 -1.05 -4.84 -8.46
N THR A 93 -0.20 -4.96 -7.45
CA THR A 93 1.20 -4.54 -7.53
C THR A 93 2.01 -5.43 -8.49
N ASN A 94 1.74 -6.74 -8.51
CA ASN A 94 2.47 -7.70 -9.35
C ASN A 94 1.82 -7.97 -10.71
N ASP A 95 0.63 -7.41 -10.96
CA ASP A 95 -0.20 -7.67 -12.15
C ASP A 95 -0.31 -9.18 -12.43
N LYS A 96 -0.46 -9.97 -11.35
CA LYS A 96 -0.83 -11.38 -11.44
C LYS A 96 -2.26 -11.38 -11.93
N ASP A 97 -2.43 -11.64 -13.23
CA ASP A 97 -3.68 -12.03 -13.88
C ASP A 97 -4.95 -11.43 -13.23
N THR A 98 -5.36 -10.25 -13.72
CA THR A 98 -6.56 -9.52 -13.25
C THR A 98 -7.88 -10.29 -13.38
N THR A 99 -7.83 -11.55 -13.81
CA THR A 99 -8.95 -12.48 -13.82
C THR A 99 -9.35 -12.97 -12.42
N HIS A 100 -8.46 -12.86 -11.42
CA HIS A 100 -8.74 -13.16 -10.01
C HIS A 100 -8.68 -11.88 -9.18
N THR A 101 -9.63 -10.99 -9.45
CA THR A 101 -9.76 -9.72 -8.72
C THR A 101 -10.36 -9.97 -7.35
N THR A 102 -9.66 -9.51 -6.31
CA THR A 102 -10.24 -9.39 -4.98
C THR A 102 -11.40 -8.40 -5.06
N TYR A 103 -12.64 -8.90 -4.97
CA TYR A 103 -13.84 -8.07 -5.13
C TYR A 103 -13.98 -7.00 -4.04
N TYR A 104 -13.54 -7.31 -2.82
CA TYR A 104 -13.65 -6.43 -1.67
C TYR A 104 -12.28 -6.13 -1.08
N TRP A 105 -11.81 -4.89 -1.22
CA TRP A 105 -10.48 -4.46 -0.76
C TRP A 105 -10.19 -4.76 0.70
N ILE A 106 -11.20 -4.67 1.57
CA ILE A 106 -11.08 -4.99 2.99
C ILE A 106 -10.59 -6.44 3.23
N THR A 107 -10.90 -7.37 2.33
CA THR A 107 -10.46 -8.77 2.47
C THR A 107 -8.96 -8.97 2.29
N CYS A 108 -8.26 -8.03 1.64
CA CYS A 108 -6.80 -8.03 1.53
C CYS A 108 -6.10 -7.73 2.86
N PHE A 109 -6.81 -7.21 3.87
CA PHE A 109 -6.24 -6.98 5.20
C PHE A 109 -6.22 -8.28 6.03
N PHE A 110 -6.95 -9.31 5.63
CA PHE A 110 -7.06 -10.56 6.38
C PHE A 110 -6.47 -11.73 5.60
N LYS A 111 -6.23 -12.84 6.30
CA LYS A 111 -5.85 -14.09 5.66
C LYS A 111 -7.00 -14.60 4.79
N ASN A 112 -6.80 -14.59 3.47
CA ASN A 112 -7.78 -15.06 2.49
C ASN A 112 -7.23 -16.22 1.63
N SER A 113 -8.12 -16.91 0.91
CA SER A 113 -7.78 -18.08 0.09
C SER A 113 -6.92 -17.75 -1.13
N GLU A 114 -7.00 -16.52 -1.63
CA GLU A 114 -6.25 -16.07 -2.81
C GLU A 114 -4.80 -15.71 -2.48
N ASN A 115 -4.42 -15.70 -1.20
CA ASN A 115 -3.15 -15.18 -0.70
C ASN A 115 -2.86 -13.74 -1.17
N ASP A 116 -3.90 -12.97 -1.52
CA ASP A 116 -3.75 -11.53 -1.73
C ASP A 116 -3.63 -10.86 -0.38
N ARG A 117 -2.86 -9.80 -0.30
CA ARG A 117 -2.70 -9.03 0.93
C ARG A 117 -2.35 -7.60 0.64
N MET A 118 -2.58 -6.74 1.62
CA MET A 118 -2.17 -5.34 1.53
C MET A 118 -0.65 -5.18 1.58
N VAL A 119 -0.16 -4.22 0.81
CA VAL A 119 1.27 -3.90 0.69
C VAL A 119 1.46 -2.39 0.61
N PHE A 120 2.56 -1.89 1.18
CA PHE A 120 3.05 -0.55 0.87
C PHE A 120 4.05 -0.62 -0.29
N SER A 121 3.69 -0.03 -1.42
CA SER A 121 4.51 -0.01 -2.63
C SER A 121 5.26 1.30 -2.78
N PHE A 122 6.58 1.22 -2.96
CA PHE A 122 7.41 2.33 -3.42
C PHE A 122 7.34 2.44 -4.95
N TYR A 123 6.86 3.58 -5.42
CA TYR A 123 6.82 3.92 -6.83
C TYR A 123 7.48 5.28 -7.10
N ASN A 124 8.20 5.36 -8.21
CA ASN A 124 8.64 6.63 -8.75
C ASN A 124 7.61 7.21 -9.73
N TRP A 125 7.54 8.53 -9.81
CA TRP A 125 6.80 9.21 -10.86
C TRP A 125 7.74 9.51 -12.03
N ARG A 126 7.91 8.52 -12.92
CA ARG A 126 8.80 8.60 -14.10
C ARG A 126 8.69 9.91 -14.90
N PRO A 127 7.49 10.50 -15.11
CA PRO A 127 7.38 11.77 -15.83
C PRO A 127 8.20 12.93 -15.25
N ASN A 128 8.55 12.89 -13.96
CA ASN A 128 9.38 13.92 -13.31
C ASN A 128 10.90 13.71 -13.49
N PHE A 129 11.32 12.70 -14.26
CA PHE A 129 12.71 12.42 -14.61
C PHE A 129 12.92 12.52 -16.13
N LYS A 130 14.03 13.15 -16.57
CA LYS A 130 14.33 13.24 -18.01
C LYS A 130 14.72 11.86 -18.56
N ASN A 131 14.25 11.54 -19.76
CA ASN A 131 14.61 10.30 -20.47
C ASN A 131 14.40 8.99 -19.66
N SER A 132 13.52 9.01 -18.65
CA SER A 132 13.22 7.86 -17.78
C SER A 132 12.18 6.92 -18.39
N HIS A 133 12.49 6.40 -19.58
CA HIS A 133 11.66 5.38 -20.21
C HIS A 133 11.71 4.07 -19.40
N LYS A 134 10.65 3.25 -19.49
CA LYS A 134 10.50 2.02 -18.68
C LYS A 134 11.73 1.11 -18.72
N THR A 135 12.34 0.96 -19.90
CA THR A 135 13.52 0.12 -20.10
C THR A 135 14.76 0.67 -19.40
N GLU A 136 15.03 1.96 -19.50
CA GLU A 136 16.21 2.58 -18.87
C GLU A 136 16.05 2.62 -17.34
N TRP A 137 14.84 2.88 -16.86
CA TRP A 137 14.54 2.81 -15.43
C TRP A 137 14.77 1.41 -14.86
N LYS A 138 14.36 0.37 -15.58
CA LYS A 138 14.63 -1.03 -15.19
C LYS A 138 16.12 -1.35 -15.07
N LYS A 139 16.93 -0.88 -16.02
CA LYS A 139 18.39 -1.06 -15.96
C LYS A 139 18.98 -0.34 -14.77
N PHE A 140 18.60 0.92 -14.56
CA PHE A 140 19.02 1.72 -13.42
C PHE A 140 18.68 1.04 -12.08
N LEU A 141 17.45 0.54 -11.91
CA LEU A 141 17.05 -0.13 -10.68
C LEU A 141 17.73 -1.49 -10.49
N ALA A 142 18.05 -2.23 -11.55
CA ALA A 142 18.83 -3.47 -11.42
C ALA A 142 20.20 -3.20 -10.75
N GLU A 143 20.84 -2.07 -11.05
CA GLU A 143 22.07 -1.65 -10.36
C GLU A 143 21.81 -1.26 -8.90
N GLN A 144 20.69 -0.57 -8.62
CA GLN A 144 20.34 -0.15 -7.26
C GLN A 144 20.00 -1.33 -6.33
N ILE A 145 19.34 -2.37 -6.86
CA ILE A 145 19.00 -3.59 -6.09
C ILE A 145 20.26 -4.23 -5.52
N ASN A 146 21.31 -4.35 -6.33
CA ASN A 146 22.58 -4.92 -5.88
C ASN A 146 23.32 -4.03 -4.89
N LYS A 147 23.08 -2.71 -4.95
CA LYS A 147 23.74 -1.73 -4.09
C LYS A 147 23.12 -1.64 -2.70
N TYR A 148 21.82 -1.90 -2.56
CA TYR A 148 21.09 -1.78 -1.31
C TYR A 148 20.35 -3.08 -0.95
N PRO A 149 21.07 -4.19 -0.68
CA PRO A 149 20.46 -5.44 -0.24
C PRO A 149 19.67 -5.29 1.07
N GLU A 150 19.94 -4.26 1.86
CA GLU A 150 19.23 -3.93 3.10
C GLU A 150 17.73 -3.71 2.88
N ILE A 151 17.33 -3.21 1.69
CA ILE A 151 15.91 -3.07 1.33
C ILE A 151 15.23 -4.44 1.33
N SER A 152 15.87 -5.45 0.71
CA SER A 152 15.32 -6.81 0.68
C SER A 152 15.39 -7.48 2.05
N ASN A 153 16.44 -7.23 2.83
CA ASN A 153 16.58 -7.78 4.19
C ASN A 153 15.53 -7.22 5.15
N ALA A 154 15.04 -5.99 4.91
CA ALA A 154 13.92 -5.39 5.63
C ALA A 154 12.55 -5.94 5.19
N GLY A 155 12.50 -6.89 4.25
CA GLY A 155 11.26 -7.56 3.82
C GLY A 155 10.61 -6.98 2.57
N PHE A 156 11.17 -5.92 1.97
CA PHE A 156 10.68 -5.44 0.69
C PHE A 156 10.98 -6.45 -0.42
N LYS A 157 10.01 -6.61 -1.33
CA LYS A 157 10.12 -7.44 -2.52
C LYS A 157 10.17 -6.58 -3.78
N TYR A 158 10.91 -7.02 -4.78
CA TYR A 158 11.05 -6.29 -6.04
C TYR A 158 9.89 -6.56 -7.01
N ILE A 159 9.36 -5.50 -7.63
CA ILE A 159 8.33 -5.55 -8.67
C ILE A 159 9.02 -5.50 -10.03
N SER A 160 9.24 -6.64 -10.67
CA SER A 160 9.99 -6.69 -11.94
C SER A 160 9.30 -5.96 -13.10
N LYS A 161 7.96 -5.92 -13.09
CA LYS A 161 7.16 -5.32 -14.16
C LYS A 161 7.17 -3.81 -14.10
N GLU A 162 6.88 -3.23 -12.95
CA GLU A 162 6.81 -1.78 -12.72
C GLU A 162 8.12 -1.17 -12.24
N ALA A 163 9.12 -2.00 -11.91
CA ALA A 163 10.44 -1.58 -11.48
C ALA A 163 10.32 -0.67 -10.24
N GLY A 164 9.92 -1.31 -9.14
CA GLY A 164 9.73 -0.71 -7.83
C GLY A 164 9.85 -1.77 -6.74
N TRP A 165 9.45 -1.42 -5.52
CA TRP A 165 9.45 -2.36 -4.40
C TRP A 165 8.11 -2.32 -3.69
N TYR A 166 7.75 -3.40 -3.00
CA TYR A 166 6.63 -3.41 -2.08
C TYR A 166 7.01 -4.10 -0.79
N LEU A 167 6.47 -3.61 0.32
CA LEU A 167 6.54 -4.22 1.63
C LEU A 167 5.18 -4.82 1.94
N PRO A 168 5.08 -6.16 2.04
CA PRO A 168 3.84 -6.78 2.45
C PRO A 168 3.50 -6.51 3.91
N ILE A 169 2.23 -6.27 4.18
CA ILE A 169 1.69 -6.12 5.53
C ILE A 169 1.25 -7.50 6.00
N GLU A 170 1.56 -7.85 7.25
CA GLU A 170 1.04 -9.09 7.84
C GLU A 170 -0.49 -9.01 7.99
N PRO A 171 -1.22 -10.12 7.77
CA PRO A 171 -2.68 -10.11 7.92
C PRO A 171 -3.10 -9.69 9.32
N LEU A 172 -4.16 -8.88 9.39
CA LEU A 172 -4.78 -8.48 10.64
C LEU A 172 -5.44 -9.68 11.32
N ASP A 173 -5.40 -9.69 12.64
CA ASP A 173 -6.16 -10.66 13.42
C ASP A 173 -7.66 -10.30 13.39
N GLN A 174 -8.49 -11.25 12.99
CA GLN A 174 -9.92 -11.02 12.84
C GLN A 174 -10.61 -10.70 14.17
N ASN A 175 -10.19 -11.33 15.28
CA ASN A 175 -10.79 -11.10 16.59
C ASN A 175 -10.40 -9.73 17.12
N GLU A 176 -9.15 -9.31 16.93
CA GLU A 176 -8.72 -7.95 17.30
C GLU A 176 -9.48 -6.89 16.50
N VAL A 177 -9.71 -7.09 15.21
CA VAL A 177 -10.53 -6.16 14.43
C VAL A 177 -11.99 -6.15 14.90
N ILE A 178 -12.61 -7.31 15.17
CA ILE A 178 -13.98 -7.37 15.70
C ILE A 178 -14.07 -6.59 17.03
N LYS A 179 -13.13 -6.83 17.95
CA LYS A 179 -13.05 -6.13 19.21
C LYS A 179 -12.87 -4.62 19.01
N ALA A 180 -12.03 -4.20 18.06
CA ALA A 180 -11.84 -2.80 17.73
C ALA A 180 -13.15 -2.11 17.27
N PHE A 181 -14.00 -2.81 16.52
CA PHE A 181 -15.32 -2.28 16.14
C PHE A 181 -16.27 -2.11 17.35
N GLU A 182 -16.19 -3.02 18.33
CA GLU A 182 -16.98 -2.99 19.57
C GLU A 182 -16.51 -1.90 20.54
N ASP A 183 -15.20 -1.76 20.70
CA ASP A 183 -14.56 -0.86 21.65
C ASP A 183 -14.30 0.56 21.08
N ASP A 184 -14.46 0.73 19.75
CA ASP A 184 -14.10 1.95 18.99
C ASP A 184 -12.61 2.33 19.10
N ASP A 185 -11.75 1.30 19.11
CA ASP A 185 -10.29 1.44 19.24
C ASP A 185 -9.55 0.42 18.37
N PHE A 186 -8.88 0.91 17.34
CA PHE A 186 -8.17 0.09 16.34
C PHE A 186 -6.66 -0.01 16.57
N GLU A 187 -6.12 0.55 17.66
CA GLU A 187 -4.66 0.64 17.88
C GLU A 187 -3.97 -0.73 17.81
N GLU A 188 -4.45 -1.69 18.59
CA GLU A 188 -3.92 -3.07 18.61
C GLU A 188 -4.20 -3.81 17.29
N ALA A 189 -5.41 -3.65 16.75
CA ALA A 189 -5.80 -4.30 15.50
C ALA A 189 -4.94 -3.85 14.30
N PHE A 190 -4.45 -2.60 14.31
CA PHE A 190 -3.59 -2.03 13.27
C PHE A 190 -2.10 -2.14 13.55
N GLN A 191 -1.68 -2.84 14.61
CA GLN A 191 -0.25 -3.06 14.87
C GLN A 191 0.53 -3.63 13.67
N PRO A 192 0.00 -4.56 12.85
CA PRO A 192 0.69 -5.00 11.62
C PRO A 192 0.97 -3.87 10.62
N ILE A 193 0.07 -2.90 10.51
CA ILE A 193 0.23 -1.71 9.66
C ILE A 193 1.30 -0.80 10.25
N THR A 194 1.25 -0.55 11.57
CA THR A 194 2.28 0.23 12.29
C THR A 194 3.67 -0.35 12.07
N ASN A 195 3.84 -1.67 12.25
CA ASN A 195 5.12 -2.36 12.05
C ASN A 195 5.65 -2.15 10.62
N ALA A 196 4.77 -2.19 9.61
CA ALA A 196 5.15 -1.96 8.22
C ALA A 196 5.55 -0.49 7.98
N LEU A 197 4.86 0.48 8.59
CA LEU A 197 5.22 1.89 8.53
C LEU A 197 6.57 2.18 9.21
N GLU A 198 6.84 1.57 10.37
CA GLU A 198 8.14 1.65 11.05
C GLU A 198 9.26 1.10 10.17
N THR A 199 9.03 -0.06 9.54
CA THR A 199 9.96 -0.65 8.58
C THR A 199 10.26 0.29 7.40
N ILE A 200 9.25 1.01 6.90
CA ILE A 200 9.45 2.05 5.88
C ILE A 200 10.39 3.15 6.39
N ILE A 201 10.14 3.69 7.59
CA ILE A 201 10.97 4.75 8.17
C ILE A 201 12.43 4.29 8.36
N GLU A 202 12.64 3.10 8.91
CA GLU A 202 13.98 2.54 9.14
C GLU A 202 14.77 2.31 7.84
N THR A 203 14.06 1.90 6.79
CA THR A 203 14.64 1.56 5.47
C THR A 203 14.73 2.79 4.56
N HIS A 204 14.07 3.89 4.91
CA HIS A 204 13.83 5.04 4.03
C HIS A 204 15.10 5.64 3.42
N LYS A 205 16.18 5.70 4.21
CA LYS A 205 17.48 6.24 3.78
C LYS A 205 18.03 5.60 2.49
N TYR A 206 17.69 4.33 2.22
CA TYR A 206 18.12 3.66 0.99
C TYR A 206 17.29 4.11 -0.20
N PHE A 207 15.97 4.25 -0.03
CA PHE A 207 15.09 4.82 -1.05
C PHE A 207 15.46 6.27 -1.37
N ASP A 208 15.85 7.06 -0.39
CA ASP A 208 16.40 8.39 -0.60
C ASP A 208 17.63 8.37 -1.51
N ASN A 209 18.60 7.52 -1.19
CA ASN A 209 19.80 7.39 -1.99
C ASN A 209 19.48 6.94 -3.43
N ILE A 210 18.44 6.13 -3.62
CA ILE A 210 17.94 5.71 -4.94
C ILE A 210 17.33 6.90 -5.69
N VAL A 211 16.48 7.70 -5.04
CA VAL A 211 15.88 8.90 -5.65
C VAL A 211 16.97 9.91 -6.02
N GLU A 212 17.95 10.14 -5.15
CA GLU A 212 19.10 11.00 -5.45
C GLU A 212 19.97 10.47 -6.60
N ALA A 213 20.23 9.16 -6.62
CA ALA A 213 20.94 8.52 -7.72
C ALA A 213 20.16 8.65 -9.04
N ALA A 214 18.83 8.53 -9.00
CA ALA A 214 17.97 8.71 -10.15
C ALA A 214 18.02 10.16 -10.65
N ILE A 215 18.01 11.16 -9.76
CA ILE A 215 18.21 12.57 -10.14
C ILE A 215 19.58 12.76 -10.82
N LYS A 216 20.65 12.16 -10.31
CA LYS A 216 22.00 12.28 -10.90
C LYS A 216 22.10 11.58 -12.26
N HIS A 217 21.44 10.43 -12.41
CA HIS A 217 21.50 9.61 -13.62
C HIS A 217 20.61 10.18 -14.74
N PHE A 218 19.35 10.48 -14.42
CA PHE A 218 18.36 10.93 -15.40
C PHE A 218 18.26 12.45 -15.49
N GLY A 219 18.47 13.16 -14.39
CA GLY A 219 18.07 14.56 -14.24
C GLY A 219 16.58 14.70 -13.92
N LYS A 220 16.23 15.81 -13.25
CA LYS A 220 14.83 16.22 -13.07
C LYS A 220 14.25 16.70 -14.39
N ALA A 221 12.98 16.41 -14.67
CA ALA A 221 12.22 17.03 -15.76
C ALA A 221 12.23 18.57 -15.60
N ASN A 222 11.84 19.29 -16.66
CA ASN A 222 11.68 20.75 -16.60
C ASN A 222 10.25 21.11 -16.19
#